data_AF-A0A526UUK2-F1
#
_entry.id   AF-A0A526UUK2-F1
#
_cell.length_a   1.000
_cell.length_b   1.000
_cell.length_c   1.000
_cell.angle_alpha   90.00
_cell.angle_beta   90.00
_cell.angle_gamma   90.00
#
_symmetry.space_group_name_H-M   'P 1'
#
loop_
_entity.id
_entity.type
_entity.pdbx_description
1 polymer ?
#
loop_
_entity_poly.entity_id
_entity_poly.type
_entity_poly.pdbx_seq_one_letter_code
_entity_poly.pdbx_strand_id
1 'polypeptide(L)'
;VIRNPGDTSGPTAPVISILPDGAVKLSVYIPESAFSSVKVGTLLGVHCDGCGPDVKARVSYVSPDPEFTPPVIYSLENRQKLVYLVEARPEGDAGPLQPGQIVDVDLADSAR
;
A
#
# COMPACT_ATOMS: atom_id res chain seq x y z
N VAL A 1 13.38 15.07 -3.40
CA VAL A 1 14.42 15.82 -2.62
C VAL A 1 15.40 16.43 -3.60
N ILE A 2 15.74 17.70 -3.45
CA ILE A 2 16.76 18.39 -4.26
C ILE A 2 17.78 18.99 -3.30
N ARG A 3 19.07 18.72 -3.53
CA ARG A 3 20.19 19.34 -2.80
C ARG A 3 20.85 20.43 -3.64
N ASN A 4 21.34 21.48 -2.98
CA ASN A 4 21.91 22.66 -3.62
C ASN A 4 23.45 22.65 -3.53
N PRO A 5 24.14 23.50 -4.32
CA PRO A 5 25.59 23.68 -4.20
C PRO A 5 26.00 24.05 -2.76
N GLY A 6 26.96 23.32 -2.20
CA GLY A 6 27.43 23.48 -0.82
C GLY A 6 26.85 22.46 0.17
N ASP A 7 25.80 21.72 -0.20
CA ASP A 7 25.27 20.62 0.61
C ASP A 7 26.15 19.36 0.51
N THR A 8 26.35 18.67 1.65
CA THR A 8 27.02 17.37 1.65
C THR A 8 26.08 16.29 1.12
N SER A 9 26.56 15.49 0.15
CA SER A 9 25.87 14.30 -0.35
C SER A 9 26.79 13.08 -0.21
N GLY A 10 26.18 11.93 0.07
CA GLY A 10 26.86 10.66 0.28
C GLY A 10 26.00 9.51 -0.24
N PRO A 11 26.49 8.27 -0.23
CA PRO A 11 25.76 7.11 -0.76
C PRO A 11 24.39 6.88 -0.07
N THR A 12 24.20 7.39 1.15
CA THR A 12 22.94 7.34 1.90
C THR A 12 22.07 8.60 1.75
N ALA A 13 22.54 9.62 1.03
CA ALA A 13 21.96 10.95 0.95
C ALA A 13 22.00 11.46 -0.50
N PRO A 14 21.09 11.00 -1.38
CA PRO A 14 21.11 11.33 -2.80
C PRO A 14 20.90 12.83 -3.04
N VAL A 15 21.45 13.32 -4.17
CA VAL A 15 21.29 14.71 -4.63
C VAL A 15 19.87 14.97 -5.14
N ILE A 16 19.30 14.01 -5.85
CA ILE A 16 17.96 14.08 -6.44
C ILE A 16 17.18 12.79 -6.11
N SER A 17 15.91 12.94 -5.78
CA SER A 17 14.93 11.85 -5.67
C SER A 17 13.66 12.26 -6.41
N ILE A 18 13.23 11.42 -7.35
CA ILE A 18 12.11 11.64 -8.27
C ILE A 18 11.13 10.46 -8.15
N LEU A 19 9.84 10.78 -8.09
CA LEU A 19 8.75 9.82 -8.24
C LEU A 19 8.08 10.08 -9.60
N PRO A 20 8.18 9.16 -10.57
CA PRO A 20 7.53 9.33 -11.86
C PRO A 20 6.03 9.13 -11.77
N ASP A 21 5.30 9.67 -12.75
CA ASP A 21 3.85 9.49 -12.85
C ASP A 21 3.49 8.00 -12.94
N GLY A 22 2.43 7.60 -12.23
CA GLY A 22 1.99 6.20 -12.17
C GLY A 22 2.91 5.26 -11.37
N ALA A 23 3.99 5.76 -10.74
CA ALA A 23 4.87 4.95 -9.90
C ALA A 23 4.37 4.76 -8.46
N VAL A 24 3.10 5.09 -8.21
CA VAL A 24 2.44 4.86 -6.92
C VAL A 24 2.01 3.40 -6.83
N LYS A 25 2.25 2.79 -5.67
CA LYS A 25 1.71 1.48 -5.30
C LYS A 25 1.07 1.57 -3.92
N LEU A 26 0.08 0.74 -3.70
CA LEU A 26 -0.60 0.58 -2.42
C LEU A 26 0.06 -0.58 -1.68
N SER A 27 0.43 -0.35 -0.43
CA SER A 27 0.94 -1.38 0.49
C SER A 27 -0.12 -1.60 1.56
N VAL A 28 -0.84 -2.71 1.46
CA VAL A 28 -1.95 -3.05 2.36
C VAL A 28 -1.63 -4.30 3.16
N TYR A 29 -2.06 -4.34 4.42
CA TYR A 29 -1.82 -5.45 5.32
C TYR A 29 -3.12 -6.20 5.56
N ILE A 30 -3.17 -7.45 5.13
CA ILE A 30 -4.38 -8.28 5.18
C ILE A 30 -4.22 -9.30 6.31
N PRO A 31 -5.25 -9.53 7.15
CA PRO A 31 -5.20 -10.54 8.19
C PRO A 31 -5.08 -11.95 7.59
N GLU A 32 -4.41 -12.86 8.30
CA GLU A 32 -4.26 -14.28 7.91
C GLU A 32 -5.59 -14.93 7.48
N SER A 33 -6.70 -14.63 8.17
CA SER A 33 -8.02 -15.19 7.87
C SER A 33 -8.53 -14.85 6.46
N ALA A 34 -8.06 -13.75 5.87
CA ALA A 34 -8.42 -13.32 4.52
C ALA A 34 -7.29 -13.56 3.51
N PHE A 35 -6.14 -14.11 3.93
CA PHE A 35 -5.00 -14.35 3.05
C PHE A 35 -5.34 -15.29 1.88
N SER A 36 -6.15 -16.32 2.13
CA SER A 36 -6.51 -17.34 1.13
C SER A 36 -7.40 -16.80 0.00
N SER A 37 -8.08 -15.67 0.18
CA SER A 37 -8.94 -15.06 -0.84
C SER A 37 -8.18 -14.11 -1.78
N VAL A 38 -6.93 -13.77 -1.46
CA VAL A 38 -6.13 -12.78 -2.19
C VAL A 38 -5.01 -13.45 -2.97
N LYS A 39 -4.89 -13.09 -4.24
CA LYS A 39 -3.89 -13.61 -5.15
C LYS A 39 -3.44 -12.52 -6.11
N VAL A 40 -2.27 -12.70 -6.71
CA VAL A 40 -1.80 -11.78 -7.75
C VAL A 40 -2.85 -11.70 -8.86
N GLY A 41 -3.19 -10.48 -9.26
CA GLY A 41 -4.26 -10.18 -10.22
C GLY A 41 -5.63 -9.90 -9.60
N THR A 42 -5.86 -10.16 -8.31
CA THR A 42 -7.09 -9.77 -7.60
C THR A 42 -7.31 -8.26 -7.73
N LEU A 43 -8.56 -7.86 -7.95
CA LEU A 43 -8.97 -6.47 -8.01
C LEU A 43 -9.47 -6.03 -6.63
N LEU A 44 -9.01 -4.87 -6.18
CA LEU A 44 -9.35 -4.26 -4.90
C LEU A 44 -10.12 -2.97 -5.15
N GLY A 45 -11.16 -2.74 -4.35
CA GLY A 45 -11.77 -1.42 -4.22
C GLY A 45 -10.95 -0.60 -3.24
N VAL A 46 -10.56 0.62 -3.62
CA VAL A 46 -9.74 1.51 -2.79
C VAL A 46 -10.59 2.66 -2.31
N HIS A 47 -10.56 2.89 -1.01
CA HIS A 47 -11.24 3.99 -0.33
C HIS A 47 -10.21 4.85 0.38
N CYS A 48 -10.31 6.15 0.21
CA CYS A 48 -9.46 7.10 0.90
C CYS A 48 -10.10 8.48 0.94
N ASP A 49 -9.62 9.32 1.86
CA ASP A 49 -10.06 10.70 1.95
C ASP A 49 -9.61 11.47 0.70
N GLY A 50 -10.55 11.75 -0.21
CA GLY A 50 -10.35 12.65 -1.35
C GLY A 50 -9.90 12.01 -2.67
N CYS A 51 -9.79 10.68 -2.80
CA CYS A 51 -9.46 10.05 -4.10
C CYS A 51 -10.64 9.94 -5.09
N GLY A 52 -11.86 10.27 -4.66
CA GLY A 52 -13.07 10.13 -5.48
C GLY A 52 -13.66 8.72 -5.42
N PRO A 53 -14.85 8.52 -6.01
CA PRO A 53 -15.49 7.21 -6.04
C PRO A 53 -14.78 6.26 -7.03
N ASP A 54 -14.83 4.96 -6.73
CA ASP A 54 -14.45 3.86 -7.64
C ASP A 54 -12.96 3.71 -8.00
N VAL A 55 -12.04 4.13 -7.13
CA VAL A 55 -10.62 3.79 -7.34
C VAL A 55 -10.43 2.28 -7.22
N LYS A 56 -9.82 1.70 -8.24
CA LYS A 56 -9.54 0.26 -8.31
C LYS A 56 -8.04 0.04 -8.32
N ALA A 57 -7.60 -1.03 -7.68
CA ALA A 57 -6.21 -1.44 -7.72
C ALA A 57 -6.09 -2.94 -7.97
N ARG A 58 -5.07 -3.32 -8.74
CA ARG A 58 -4.76 -4.72 -9.05
C ARG A 58 -3.58 -5.19 -8.23
N VAL A 59 -3.76 -6.30 -7.51
CA VAL A 59 -2.69 -6.92 -6.73
C VAL A 59 -1.55 -7.33 -7.65
N SER A 60 -0.36 -6.81 -7.39
CA SER A 60 0.88 -7.12 -8.09
C SER A 60 1.80 -8.06 -7.31
N TYR A 61 1.66 -8.12 -5.99
CA TYR A 61 2.49 -8.96 -5.12
C TYR A 61 1.76 -9.34 -3.84
N VAL A 62 2.00 -10.55 -3.35
CA VAL A 62 1.53 -11.07 -2.07
C VAL A 62 2.73 -11.65 -1.36
N SER A 63 3.04 -11.16 -0.15
CA SER A 63 4.14 -11.66 0.65
C SER A 63 3.89 -13.13 1.06
N PRO A 64 4.87 -14.03 0.87
CA PRO A 64 4.77 -15.40 1.36
C PRO A 64 4.95 -15.50 2.87
N ASP A 65 5.62 -14.51 3.48
CA ASP A 65 5.94 -14.49 4.90
C ASP A 65 4.99 -13.55 5.66
N PRO A 66 4.42 -13.98 6.79
CA PRO A 66 3.62 -13.11 7.64
C PRO A 66 4.52 -12.14 8.42
N GLU A 67 4.04 -10.91 8.57
CA GLU A 67 4.61 -9.90 9.44
C GLU A 67 3.80 -9.82 10.75
N PHE A 68 4.49 -9.58 11.86
CA PHE A 68 3.82 -9.24 13.11
C PHE A 68 3.49 -7.77 13.10
N THR A 69 2.21 -7.39 13.27
CA THR A 69 1.87 -5.98 13.55
C THR A 69 2.52 -5.59 14.89
N PRO A 70 3.48 -4.66 14.92
CA PRO A 70 3.96 -4.12 16.18
C PRO A 70 2.77 -3.45 16.86
N PRO A 71 2.48 -3.73 18.14
CA PRO A 71 1.32 -3.17 18.80
C PRO A 71 1.51 -1.65 18.93
N VAL A 72 0.78 -0.87 18.15
CA VAL A 72 0.59 0.56 18.43
C VAL A 72 -0.89 0.88 18.41
N ILE A 73 -1.73 0.32 19.30
CA ILE A 73 -3.00 0.98 19.64
C ILE A 73 -3.55 0.60 21.03
N TYR A 74 -4.03 1.61 21.76
CA TYR A 74 -5.01 1.53 22.86
C TYR A 74 -6.33 0.89 22.40
N SER A 75 -6.34 -0.41 22.12
CA SER A 75 -7.56 -1.19 21.92
C SER A 75 -7.32 -2.61 22.41
N LEU A 76 -8.09 -3.03 23.42
CA LEU A 76 -7.97 -4.29 24.16
C LEU A 76 -8.14 -5.58 23.32
N GLU A 77 -8.45 -5.46 22.02
CA GLU A 77 -8.78 -6.59 21.13
C GLU A 77 -7.64 -7.04 20.19
N ASN A 78 -6.50 -6.34 20.14
CA ASN A 78 -5.39 -6.71 19.26
C ASN A 78 -4.35 -7.60 19.97
N ARG A 79 -4.69 -8.88 20.16
CA ARG A 79 -3.71 -9.94 20.41
C ARG A 79 -3.05 -10.31 19.08
N GLN A 80 -1.75 -10.04 18.94
CA GLN A 80 -0.81 -10.60 17.95
C GLN A 80 -1.46 -11.29 16.73
N LYS A 81 -2.04 -10.51 15.80
CA LYS A 81 -2.59 -11.05 14.55
C LYS A 81 -1.48 -11.04 13.50
N LEU A 82 -1.24 -12.20 12.88
CA LEU A 82 -0.37 -12.28 11.70
C LEU A 82 -1.04 -11.50 10.56
N VAL A 83 -0.27 -10.64 9.92
CA VAL A 83 -0.70 -9.91 8.73
C VAL A 83 0.23 -10.22 7.58
N TYR A 84 -0.30 -10.16 6.37
CA TYR A 84 0.47 -10.36 5.15
C TYR A 84 0.48 -9.06 4.35
N LEU A 85 1.67 -8.63 3.94
CA LEU A 85 1.82 -7.51 3.03
C LEU A 85 1.31 -7.92 1.64
N VAL A 86 0.42 -7.11 1.09
CA VAL A 86 -0.05 -7.19 -0.29
C VAL A 86 0.24 -5.85 -0.96
N GLU A 87 0.88 -5.91 -2.13
CA GLU A 87 1.09 -4.72 -2.95
C GLU A 87 0.12 -4.72 -4.12
N ALA A 88 -0.52 -3.59 -4.36
CA ALA A 88 -1.43 -3.38 -5.48
C ALA A 88 -1.09 -2.10 -6.25
N ARG A 89 -1.32 -2.12 -7.57
CA ARG A 89 -1.18 -0.95 -8.44
C ARG A 89 -2.55 -0.40 -8.81
N PRO A 90 -2.82 0.89 -8.64
CA PRO A 90 -4.04 1.50 -9.15
C PRO A 90 -4.24 1.23 -10.65
N GLU A 91 -5.48 1.01 -11.07
CA GLU A 91 -5.84 0.90 -12.48
C GLU A 91 -6.23 2.25 -13.06
N GLY A 92 -5.84 2.50 -14.31
CA GLY A 92 -6.15 3.75 -15.01
C GLY A 92 -5.36 4.94 -14.48
N ASP A 93 -5.96 6.13 -14.58
CA ASP A 93 -5.42 7.32 -13.94
C ASP A 93 -5.73 7.20 -12.44
N ALA A 94 -4.71 6.92 -11.64
CA ALA A 94 -4.81 6.56 -10.22
C ALA A 94 -5.45 7.64 -9.32
N GLY A 95 -5.95 8.73 -9.92
CA GLY A 95 -6.39 9.92 -9.22
C GLY A 95 -5.25 10.56 -8.45
N PRO A 96 -5.56 11.48 -7.53
CA PRO A 96 -4.56 12.24 -6.78
C PRO A 96 -3.93 11.44 -5.62
N LEU A 97 -3.84 10.11 -5.69
CA LEU A 97 -3.24 9.31 -4.62
C LEU A 97 -1.80 9.76 -4.35
N GLN A 98 -1.56 10.25 -3.13
CA GLN A 98 -0.26 10.73 -2.70
C GLN A 98 0.51 9.65 -1.94
N PRO A 99 1.84 9.59 -2.09
CA PRO A 99 2.67 8.77 -1.22
C PRO A 99 2.43 9.11 0.26
N GLY A 100 2.19 8.09 1.08
CA GLY A 100 1.93 8.24 2.52
C GLY A 100 0.46 8.49 2.87
N GLN A 101 -0.44 8.59 1.88
CA GLN A 101 -1.88 8.65 2.14
C GLN A 101 -2.38 7.34 2.72
N ILE A 102 -3.22 7.44 3.76
CA ILE A 102 -3.89 6.30 4.37
C ILE A 102 -5.06 5.92 3.47
N VAL A 103 -5.20 4.61 3.24
CA VAL A 103 -6.22 4.04 2.37
C VAL A 103 -6.79 2.80 3.05
N ASP A 104 -8.08 2.55 2.82
CA ASP A 104 -8.75 1.31 3.12
C ASP A 104 -8.99 0.56 1.82
N VAL A 105 -9.00 -0.77 1.88
CA VAL A 105 -9.30 -1.60 0.72
C VAL A 105 -10.38 -2.61 1.03
N ASP A 106 -11.34 -2.70 0.11
CA ASP A 106 -12.31 -3.78 0.08
C ASP A 106 -11.82 -4.85 -0.89
N LEU A 107 -11.86 -6.09 -0.43
CA LEU A 107 -11.68 -7.25 -1.29
C LEU A 107 -12.90 -7.30 -2.21
N ALA A 108 -12.71 -6.93 -3.49
CA ALA A 108 -13.79 -7.07 -4.45
C ALA A 108 -14.14 -8.56 -4.51
N ASP A 109 -15.37 -8.86 -4.08
CA ASP A 109 -15.89 -10.20 -3.90
C ASP A 109 -15.51 -11.04 -5.12
N SER A 110 -14.81 -12.15 -4.88
CA SER A 110 -14.43 -13.06 -5.95
C SER A 110 -15.73 -13.61 -6.51
N ALA A 111 -16.15 -13.05 -7.66
CA ALA A 111 -17.33 -13.48 -8.38
C ALA A 111 -17.35 -15.01 -8.44
N ARG A 112 -18.40 -15.55 -7.84
CA ARG A 112 -18.73 -16.97 -7.71
C ARG A 112 -18.94 -17.61 -9.08
#